data_AF-A0A2R6GB68-F1
#
_entry.id   AF-A0A2R6GB68-F1
#
_cell.length_a   1.000
_cell.length_b   1.000
_cell.length_c   1.000
_cell.angle_alpha   90.00
_cell.angle_beta   90.00
_cell.angle_gamma   90.00
#
_symmetry.space_group_name_H-M   'P 1'
#
loop_
_entity.id
_entity.type
_entity.pdbx_description
1 polymer ?
#
loop_
_entity_poly.entity_id
_entity_poly.type
_entity_poly.pdbx_seq_one_letter_code
_entity_poly.pdbx_strand_id
1 'polypeptide(L)'
;MPTDTQKERSPEPTDEEIVETAAKAAEGFVLSQYKQSRITDLDVTVEFSGGTLDVDVYLNAPAEPDDPDPDRVVEQAVEAATEAVDELFAASGSEAGASSTGEPGAQEESPVDGDANDR
;
A
#
# COMPACT_ATOMS: atom_id res chain seq x y z
N MET A 1 -21.19 28.81 11.36
CA MET A 1 -21.00 27.55 10.63
C MET A 1 -19.65 26.97 11.06
N PRO A 2 -19.58 25.91 11.88
CA PRO A 2 -18.42 25.01 11.86
C PRO A 2 -18.65 24.03 10.68
N THR A 3 -17.69 23.52 9.91
CA THR A 3 -16.35 23.01 10.20
C THR A 3 -15.50 23.05 8.92
N ASP A 4 -14.47 23.89 8.90
CA ASP A 4 -13.34 23.80 7.97
C ASP A 4 -12.12 24.15 8.83
N THR A 5 -11.49 23.13 9.44
CA THR A 5 -10.21 23.16 10.17
C THR A 5 -10.12 21.90 11.05
N GLN A 6 -9.72 20.77 10.47
CA GLN A 6 -8.87 19.79 11.16
C GLN A 6 -7.79 19.35 10.18
N LYS A 7 -7.02 20.34 9.72
CA LYS A 7 -5.67 20.16 9.18
C LYS A 7 -4.72 20.06 10.37
N GLU A 8 -4.83 19.00 11.16
CA GLU A 8 -4.02 18.79 12.36
C GLU A 8 -3.18 17.50 12.21
N ARG A 9 -2.02 17.61 11.55
CA ARG A 9 -0.79 16.83 11.80
C ARG A 9 -0.95 15.31 12.08
N SER A 10 -1.71 14.58 11.27
CA SER A 10 -1.60 13.12 11.25
C SER A 10 -0.47 12.70 10.28
N PRO A 11 0.37 11.72 10.62
CA PRO A 11 1.29 11.07 9.69
C PRO A 11 0.51 10.13 8.74
N GLU A 12 -0.71 10.48 8.36
CA GLU A 12 -1.60 9.64 7.57
C GLU A 12 -1.93 10.39 6.28
N PRO A 13 -1.92 9.71 5.13
CA PRO A 13 -2.16 10.35 3.84
C PRO A 13 -3.57 10.93 3.78
N THR A 14 -3.71 12.08 3.13
CA THR A 14 -5.01 12.71 2.95
C THR A 14 -5.85 11.98 1.88
N ASP A 15 -7.17 12.15 1.93
CA ASP A 15 -8.10 11.57 0.94
C ASP A 15 -7.70 11.90 -0.50
N GLU A 16 -7.28 13.15 -0.75
CA GLU A 16 -6.81 13.62 -2.06
C GLU A 16 -5.52 12.90 -2.50
N GLU A 17 -4.56 12.71 -1.59
CA GLU A 17 -3.32 11.99 -1.88
C GLU A 17 -3.56 10.50 -2.16
N ILE A 18 -4.51 9.87 -1.46
CA ILE A 18 -4.90 8.47 -1.67
C ILE A 18 -5.48 8.31 -3.07
N VAL A 19 -6.47 9.14 -3.43
CA VAL A 19 -7.14 9.11 -4.74
C VAL A 19 -6.13 9.37 -5.87
N GLU A 20 -5.27 10.37 -5.71
CA GLU A 20 -4.26 10.71 -6.71
C GLU A 20 -3.25 9.56 -6.91
N THR A 21 -2.81 8.94 -5.81
CA THR A 21 -1.83 7.84 -5.84
C THR A 21 -2.40 6.61 -6.54
N ALA A 22 -3.61 6.21 -6.16
CA ALA A 22 -4.32 5.10 -6.79
C ALA A 22 -4.50 5.32 -8.29
N ALA A 23 -5.01 6.49 -8.70
CA ALA A 23 -5.25 6.81 -10.10
C ALA A 23 -3.96 6.77 -10.93
N LYS A 24 -2.88 7.36 -10.42
CA LYS A 24 -1.56 7.34 -11.10
C LYS A 24 -0.99 5.94 -11.24
N ALA A 25 -1.14 5.10 -10.22
CA ALA A 25 -0.65 3.73 -10.26
C ALA A 25 -1.43 2.85 -11.24
N ALA A 26 -2.77 2.93 -11.24
CA ALA A 26 -3.60 2.23 -12.23
C ALA A 26 -3.26 2.68 -13.66
N GLU A 27 -3.26 4.00 -13.92
CA GLU A 27 -2.95 4.53 -15.25
C GLU A 27 -1.53 4.11 -15.69
N GLY A 28 -0.55 4.25 -14.79
CA GLY A 28 0.85 3.87 -15.06
C GLY A 28 0.99 2.38 -15.41
N PHE A 29 0.22 1.50 -14.75
CA PHE A 29 0.21 0.08 -15.07
C PHE A 29 -0.37 -0.18 -16.46
N VAL A 30 -1.53 0.40 -16.79
CA VAL A 30 -2.17 0.23 -18.10
C VAL A 30 -1.24 0.71 -19.23
N LEU A 31 -0.60 1.86 -19.03
CA LEU A 31 0.34 2.44 -20.00
C LEU A 31 1.67 1.66 -20.10
N SER A 32 1.99 0.82 -19.12
CA SER A 32 3.13 -0.10 -19.18
C SER A 32 2.81 -1.35 -20.00
N GLN A 33 1.54 -1.77 -20.01
CA GLN A 33 1.08 -2.92 -20.79
C GLN A 33 0.73 -2.54 -22.24
N TYR A 34 0.08 -1.38 -22.43
CA TYR A 34 -0.32 -0.89 -23.74
C TYR A 34 0.37 0.41 -24.12
N LYS A 35 0.74 0.52 -25.39
CA LYS A 35 1.12 1.81 -25.96
C LYS A 35 -0.11 2.72 -25.99
N GLN A 36 0.05 3.98 -25.59
CA GLN A 36 -1.01 5.00 -25.65
C GLN A 36 -1.72 5.03 -27.01
N SER A 37 -1.01 4.84 -28.12
CA SER A 37 -1.58 4.84 -29.47
C SER A 37 -2.50 3.64 -29.77
N ARG A 38 -2.41 2.57 -28.99
CA ARG A 38 -3.29 1.38 -29.10
C ARG A 38 -4.55 1.53 -28.25
N ILE A 39 -4.51 2.38 -27.22
CA ILE A 39 -5.67 2.63 -26.36
C ILE A 39 -6.65 3.49 -27.13
N THR A 40 -7.87 2.98 -27.29
CA THR A 40 -8.96 3.74 -27.93
C THR A 40 -9.64 4.65 -26.91
N ASP A 41 -9.82 4.14 -25.69
CA ASP A 41 -10.38 4.87 -24.56
C ASP A 41 -9.83 4.26 -23.26
N LEU A 42 -9.50 5.12 -22.29
CA LEU A 42 -9.11 4.74 -20.93
C LEU A 42 -9.75 5.74 -19.98
N ASP A 43 -10.56 5.24 -19.07
CA ASP A 43 -11.14 6.02 -17.98
C ASP A 43 -10.85 5.33 -16.66
N VAL A 44 -10.37 6.09 -15.69
CA VAL A 44 -10.02 5.62 -14.35
C VAL A 44 -10.83 6.45 -13.36
N THR A 45 -11.78 5.81 -12.70
CA THR A 45 -12.61 6.42 -11.67
C THR A 45 -12.14 5.88 -10.32
N VAL A 46 -11.76 6.80 -9.43
CA VAL A 46 -11.32 6.47 -8.07
C VAL A 46 -12.14 7.30 -7.08
N GLU A 47 -12.74 6.62 -6.11
CA GLU A 47 -13.45 7.24 -5.01
C GLU A 47 -12.87 6.72 -3.69
N PHE A 48 -12.61 7.65 -2.76
CA PHE A 48 -12.24 7.28 -1.39
C PHE A 48 -13.26 7.87 -0.42
N SER A 49 -13.87 7.00 0.37
CA SER A 49 -14.92 7.40 1.30
C SER A 49 -14.94 6.50 2.53
N GLY A 50 -14.90 7.12 3.70
CA GLY A 50 -15.04 6.41 4.98
C GLY A 50 -13.95 5.35 5.25
N GLY A 51 -12.77 5.48 4.66
CA GLY A 51 -11.67 4.52 4.79
C GLY A 51 -11.70 3.37 3.78
N THR A 52 -12.63 3.38 2.83
CA THR A 52 -12.70 2.41 1.74
C THR A 52 -12.32 3.10 0.43
N LEU A 53 -11.42 2.48 -0.33
CA LEU A 53 -11.07 2.86 -1.69
C LEU A 53 -11.91 2.04 -2.68
N ASP A 54 -12.55 2.72 -3.62
CA ASP A 54 -13.28 2.14 -4.74
C ASP A 54 -12.58 2.56 -6.04
N VAL A 55 -12.23 1.59 -6.88
CA VAL A 55 -11.45 1.80 -8.10
C VAL A 55 -12.13 1.07 -9.24
N ASP A 56 -12.61 1.83 -10.22
CA ASP A 56 -13.15 1.34 -11.47
C ASP A 56 -12.26 1.77 -12.64
N VAL A 57 -11.84 0.81 -13.45
CA VAL A 57 -11.02 1.07 -14.63
C VAL A 57 -11.76 0.57 -15.86
N TYR A 58 -12.00 1.46 -16.80
CA TYR A 58 -12.53 1.15 -18.12
C TYR A 58 -11.42 1.24 -19.16
N LEU A 59 -11.16 0.15 -19.87
CA LEU A 59 -10.19 0.10 -20.95
C LEU A 59 -10.84 -0.41 -22.23
N ASN A 60 -10.81 0.42 -23.26
CA ASN A 60 -11.14 0.03 -24.62
C ASN A 60 -9.87 0.00 -25.46
N ALA A 61 -9.38 -1.21 -25.74
CA ALA A 61 -8.20 -1.46 -26.56
C ALA A 61 -8.47 -2.62 -27.54
N PRO A 62 -7.80 -2.66 -28.70
CA PRO A 62 -7.92 -3.78 -29.61
C PRO A 62 -7.35 -5.03 -28.96
N ALA A 63 -8.17 -6.08 -28.83
CA ALA A 63 -7.74 -7.40 -28.42
C ALA A 63 -7.06 -8.11 -29.60
N GLU A 64 -5.77 -7.84 -29.78
CA GLU A 64 -4.92 -8.56 -30.73
C GLU A 64 -4.23 -9.75 -30.03
N PRO A 65 -3.92 -10.85 -30.74
CA PRO A 65 -3.36 -12.06 -30.13
C PRO A 65 -1.95 -11.88 -29.55
N ASP A 66 -1.23 -10.83 -29.94
CA ASP A 66 0.10 -10.49 -29.42
C ASP A 66 0.05 -9.48 -28.26
N ASP A 67 -1.13 -8.94 -27.95
CA ASP A 67 -1.37 -7.99 -26.88
C ASP A 67 -1.96 -8.70 -25.66
N PRO A 68 -1.76 -8.17 -24.44
CA PRO A 68 -2.45 -8.69 -23.27
C PRO A 68 -3.97 -8.51 -23.43
N ASP A 69 -4.75 -9.30 -22.69
CA ASP A 69 -6.20 -9.15 -22.65
C ASP A 69 -6.58 -7.86 -21.90
N PRO A 70 -7.44 -7.00 -22.46
CA PRO A 70 -7.80 -5.72 -21.84
C PRO A 70 -8.48 -5.91 -20.48
N ASP A 71 -9.39 -6.88 -20.36
CA ASP A 71 -10.02 -7.23 -19.08
C ASP A 71 -8.97 -7.64 -18.03
N ARG A 72 -7.95 -8.41 -18.43
CA ARG A 72 -6.87 -8.81 -17.52
C ARG A 72 -6.01 -7.63 -17.07
N VAL A 73 -5.80 -6.67 -17.96
CA VAL A 73 -5.02 -5.46 -17.64
C VAL A 73 -5.81 -4.55 -16.70
N VAL A 74 -7.13 -4.44 -16.90
CA VAL A 74 -8.04 -3.72 -16.00
C VAL A 74 -7.98 -4.32 -14.58
N GLU A 75 -8.14 -5.64 -14.45
CA GLU A 75 -8.05 -6.32 -13.15
C GLU A 75 -6.72 -6.03 -12.43
N GLN A 76 -5.60 -6.12 -13.15
CA GLN A 76 -4.27 -5.88 -12.60
C GLN A 76 -3.99 -4.40 -12.31
N ALA A 77 -4.59 -3.48 -13.07
CA ALA A 77 -4.46 -2.04 -12.81
C ALA A 77 -5.13 -1.65 -11.48
N VAL A 78 -6.28 -2.25 -11.17
CA VAL A 78 -6.97 -2.07 -9.87
C VAL A 78 -6.11 -2.60 -8.73
N GLU A 79 -5.48 -3.76 -8.91
CA GLU A 79 -4.53 -4.32 -7.93
C GLU A 79 -3.34 -3.38 -7.70
N ALA A 80 -2.73 -2.87 -8.77
CA ALA A 80 -1.61 -1.93 -8.70
C ALA A 80 -1.99 -0.60 -7.99
N ALA A 81 -3.20 -0.09 -8.23
CA ALA A 81 -3.70 1.09 -7.52
C ALA A 81 -3.82 0.87 -6.02
N THR A 82 -4.36 -0.29 -5.63
CA THR A 82 -4.52 -0.66 -4.22
C THR A 82 -3.16 -0.81 -3.55
N GLU A 83 -2.23 -1.52 -4.18
CA GLU A 83 -0.87 -1.71 -3.69
C GLU A 83 -0.16 -0.37 -3.48
N ALA A 84 -0.24 0.55 -4.43
CA ALA A 84 0.39 1.87 -4.30
C ALA A 84 -0.18 2.69 -3.13
N VAL A 85 -1.48 2.52 -2.82
CA VAL A 85 -2.10 3.14 -1.64
C VAL A 85 -1.62 2.47 -0.37
N ASP A 86 -1.57 1.14 -0.31
CA ASP A 86 -1.00 0.41 0.83
C ASP A 86 0.45 0.86 1.10
N GLU A 87 1.26 1.04 0.04
CA GLU A 87 2.61 1.58 0.14
C GLU A 87 2.64 3.03 0.64
N LEU A 88 1.72 3.88 0.19
CA LEU A 88 1.57 5.25 0.67
C LEU A 88 1.31 5.28 2.19
N PHE A 89 0.39 4.45 2.67
CA PHE A 89 0.11 4.29 4.10
C PHE A 89 1.32 3.72 4.86
N ALA A 90 2.02 2.74 4.31
CA ALA A 90 3.22 2.16 4.92
C ALA A 90 4.37 3.17 5.03
N ALA A 91 4.55 4.02 4.02
CA ALA A 91 5.53 5.09 4.01
C ALA A 91 5.18 6.19 5.01
N SER A 92 3.89 6.56 5.09
CA SER A 92 3.39 7.59 6.00
C SER A 92 3.41 7.14 7.47
N GLY A 93 3.12 5.85 7.73
CA GLY A 93 3.13 5.22 9.06
C GLY A 93 4.50 4.70 9.54
N SER A 94 5.58 4.95 8.80
CA SER A 94 6.92 4.35 9.01
C SER A 94 7.70 4.88 10.23
N GLU A 95 7.02 5.18 11.35
CA GLU A 95 7.63 5.33 12.67
C GLU A 95 6.96 4.49 13.79
N ALA A 96 5.94 3.67 13.50
CA ALA A 96 5.25 2.87 14.53
C ALA A 96 5.10 1.39 14.13
N GLY A 97 6.22 0.66 13.95
CA GLY A 97 6.14 -0.76 13.58
C GLY A 97 7.34 -1.65 13.92
N ALA A 98 8.49 -1.11 14.32
CA ALA A 98 9.56 -1.92 14.90
C ALA A 98 9.30 -2.23 16.38
N SER A 99 8.12 -2.76 16.71
CA SER A 99 7.92 -3.48 17.98
C SER A 99 8.20 -4.96 17.74
N SER A 100 9.46 -5.28 17.41
CA SER A 100 9.99 -6.59 17.75
C SER A 100 10.20 -6.59 19.26
N THR A 101 9.15 -7.02 19.95
CA THR A 101 9.12 -7.56 21.31
C THR A 101 10.51 -7.92 21.83
N GLY A 102 10.94 -7.21 22.87
CA GLY A 102 12.07 -7.64 23.68
C GLY A 102 11.80 -9.02 24.28
N GLU A 103 12.82 -9.85 24.33
CA GLU A 103 12.88 -10.99 25.25
C GLU A 103 13.31 -10.49 26.63
N PRO A 104 12.43 -10.40 27.64
CA PRO A 104 12.84 -10.37 29.03
C PRO A 104 12.99 -11.81 29.52
N GLY A 105 14.17 -12.38 29.33
CA GLY A 105 14.54 -13.71 29.80
C GLY A 105 15.70 -13.69 30.80
N ALA A 106 15.64 -12.83 31.83
CA ALA A 106 16.60 -12.88 32.92
C ALA A 106 16.02 -13.68 34.09
N GLN A 107 16.23 -15.01 34.14
CA GLN A 107 16.30 -15.83 35.38
C GLN A 107 16.98 -17.19 35.06
N GLU A 108 18.20 -17.40 35.53
CA GLU A 108 18.65 -18.58 36.30
C GLU A 108 20.17 -18.46 36.49
N GLU A 109 20.57 -17.86 37.61
CA GLU A 109 21.05 -18.58 38.80
C GLU A 109 22.55 -18.89 38.71
N SER A 110 23.29 -18.05 39.43
CA SER A 110 24.69 -18.23 39.80
C SER A 110 24.92 -19.60 40.45
N PRO A 111 25.93 -20.39 40.05
CA PRO A 111 26.56 -21.30 41.00
C PRO A 111 27.57 -20.51 41.83
N VAL A 112 27.13 -20.07 43.01
CA VAL A 112 28.00 -19.70 44.13
C VAL A 112 28.40 -20.97 44.89
N ASP A 113 29.70 -21.07 45.12
CA ASP A 113 30.41 -21.77 46.19
C ASP A 113 30.33 -23.30 46.33
N GLY A 114 31.52 -23.89 46.27
CA GLY A 114 31.80 -25.27 46.67
C GLY A 114 33.30 -25.54 46.79
N ASP A 115 34.04 -24.64 47.44
CA ASP A 115 35.33 -24.97 48.05
C ASP A 115 35.10 -26.05 49.11
N ALA A 116 35.66 -27.24 48.89
CA ALA A 116 35.81 -28.25 49.93
C ALA A 116 37.10 -29.02 49.68
N ASN A 117 38.21 -28.41 50.10
CA ASN A 117 39.41 -29.11 50.51
C ASN A 117 39.16 -29.76 51.89
N ASP A 118 38.89 -31.07 51.97
CA ASP A 118 39.14 -31.93 53.16
C ASP A 118 38.90 -33.43 52.87
N ARG A 119 39.94 -34.16 52.45
CA ARG A 119 40.47 -35.42 53.04
C ARG A 119 41.43 -36.16 52.13
#